data_AF-A0A415HGD4-F1
#
_entry.id   AF-A0A415HGD4-F1
#
_cell.length_a   1.000
_cell.length_b   1.000
_cell.length_c   1.000
_cell.angle_alpha   90.00
_cell.angle_beta   90.00
_cell.angle_gamma   90.00
#
_symmetry.space_group_name_H-M   'P 1'
#
loop_
_entity.id
_entity.type
_entity.pdbx_description
1 polymer ?
#
loop_
_entity_poly.entity_id
_entity_poly.type
_entity_poly.pdbx_seq_one_letter_code
_entity_poly.pdbx_strand_id
1 'polypeptide(L)' 'MLKCDYEVKQIDGDYAHLQRIDRPEEELKLVARALLPMEIYEGCILHYEMMQYSMK' A
#
# COMPACT_ATOMS: atom_id res chain seq x y z
N MET A 1 -9.96 -15.20 5.32
CA MET A 1 -10.01 -14.04 4.40
C MET A 1 -8.62 -13.42 4.38
N LEU A 2 -8.07 -13.14 3.20
CA LEU A 2 -6.73 -12.58 3.08
C LEU A 2 -6.80 -11.08 3.37
N LYS A 3 -6.24 -10.66 4.51
CA LYS A 3 -6.12 -9.26 4.90
C LYS A 3 -4.68 -8.96 5.26
N CYS A 4 -4.16 -7.83 4.81
CA CYS A 4 -2.77 -7.42 5.04
C CYS A 4 -2.71 -5.90 5.18
N ASP A 5 -1.74 -5.42 5.96
CA ASP A 5 -1.47 -4.00 6.06
C ASP A 5 -0.19 -3.66 5.30
N TYR A 6 -0.20 -2.54 4.60
CA TYR A 6 0.92 -2.02 3.84
C TYR A 6 1.23 -0.59 4.27
N GLU A 7 2.51 -0.27 4.39
CA GLU A 7 2.99 1.10 4.53
C GLU A 7 3.40 1.63 3.16
N VAL A 8 2.95 2.82 2.80
CA VAL A 8 3.41 3.50 1.57
C VAL A 8 4.82 4.02 1.84
N LYS A 9 5.86 3.39 1.28
CA LYS A 9 7.25 3.83 1.46
C LYS A 9 7.65 5.00 0.57
N GLN A 10 7.14 5.01 -0.66
CA GLN A 10 7.48 6.02 -1.65
C GLN A 10 6.34 6.18 -2.66
N ILE A 11 6.13 7.40 -3.15
CA ILE A 11 5.20 7.69 -4.23
C ILE A 11 5.98 8.30 -5.41
N ASP A 12 6.04 7.57 -6.52
CA ASP A 12 6.76 7.98 -7.73
C ASP A 12 5.76 8.18 -8.89
N GLY A 13 5.28 9.42 -9.04
CA GLY A 13 4.32 9.77 -10.09
C GLY A 13 2.98 9.06 -9.91
N ASP A 14 2.66 8.16 -10.85
CA ASP A 14 1.44 7.34 -10.88
C ASP A 14 1.56 6.02 -10.11
N TYR A 15 2.72 5.73 -9.52
CA TYR A 15 2.98 4.50 -8.79
C TYR A 15 3.33 4.77 -7.32
N ALA A 16 3.08 3.78 -6.48
CA ALA A 16 3.44 3.77 -5.07
C ALA A 16 4.15 2.46 -4.71
N HIS A 17 5.20 2.56 -3.91
CA HIS A 17 5.93 1.45 -3.34
C HIS A 17 5.35 1.11 -1.98
N LEU A 18 4.77 -0.08 -1.83
CA LEU A 18 4.13 -0.55 -0.61
C LEU A 18 5.00 -1.59 0.10
N GLN A 19 5.38 -1.33 1.35
CA GLN A 19 6.00 -2.33 2.22
C GLN A 19 4.92 -3.07 2.99
N ARG A 20 4.94 -4.40 2.95
CA ARG A 20 4.05 -5.19 3.78
C ARG A 20 4.51 -5.17 5.24
N ILE A 21 3.61 -4.84 6.16
CA ILE A 21 3.96 -4.64 7.58
C ILE A 21 4.27 -5.95 8.30
N ASP A 22 3.52 -7.02 8.00
CA ASP A 22 3.75 -8.34 8.60
C ASP A 22 4.96 -9.07 8.00
N ARG A 23 5.52 -8.57 6.89
CA ARG A 23 6.68 -9.13 6.21
C ARG A 23 7.59 -8.00 5.69
N PRO A 24 8.29 -7.29 6.57
CA PRO A 24 9.15 -6.17 6.18
C PRO A 24 10.39 -6.61 5.37
N GLU A 25 10.70 -7.90 5.39
CA GLU A 25 11.78 -8.53 4.59
C GLU A 25 11.39 -8.78 3.12
N GLU A 26 10.09 -8.74 2.78
CA GLU A 26 9.64 -8.85 1.38
C GLU A 26 9.95 -7.55 0.62
N GLU A 27 10.22 -7.69 -0.68
CA GLU A 27 10.45 -6.55 -1.57
C GLU A 27 9.24 -5.60 -1.61
N LEU A 28 9.52 -4.33 -1.89
CA LEU A 28 8.48 -3.30 -2.04
C LEU A 28 7.55 -3.65 -3.21
N LYS A 29 6.26 -3.69 -2.92
CA LYS A 29 5.23 -3.94 -3.91
C LYS A 29 4.93 -2.66 -4.67
N LEU A 30 5.21 -2.64 -5.97
CA LEU A 30 4.82 -1.54 -6.84
C LEU A 30 3.32 -1.63 -7.17
N VAL A 31 2.56 -0.58 -6.86
CA VAL A 31 1.11 -0.51 -7.11
C VAL A 31 0.77 0.81 -7.79
N ALA A 32 -0.11 0.78 -8.80
CA ALA A 32 -0.60 1.98 -9.45
C ALA A 32 -1.52 2.77 -8.50
N ARG A 33 -1.32 4.08 -8.40
CA ARG A 33 -2.14 4.98 -7.56
C ARG A 33 -3.62 4.97 -7.92
N ALA A 34 -3.96 4.66 -9.17
CA ALA A 34 -5.35 4.51 -9.60
C ALA A 34 -6.12 3.41 -8.85
N LEU A 35 -5.41 2.47 -8.21
CA LEU A 35 -5.98 1.40 -7.38
C LEU A 35 -6.01 1.75 -5.89
N LEU A 36 -5.43 2.88 -5.51
CA LEU A 36 -5.26 3.31 -4.12
C LEU A 36 -6.24 4.46 -3.81
N PRO A 37 -6.52 4.72 -2.52
CA PRO A 37 -7.24 5.91 -2.11
C PRO A 37 -6.58 7.19 -2.63
N MET A 38 -7.39 8.22 -2.94
CA MET A 38 -6.86 9.49 -3.47
C MET A 38 -6.01 10.27 -2.45
N GLU A 39 -6.21 10.01 -1.16
CA GLU A 39 -5.60 10.73 -0.02
C GLU A 39 -4.31 10.08 0.52
N ILE A 40 -3.71 9.14 -0.21
CA ILE A 40 -2.48 8.48 0.25
C ILE A 40 -1.29 9.45 0.30
N TYR A 41 -0.37 9.18 1.22
CA TYR A 41 0.89 9.91 1.37
C TYR A 41 1.99 8.94 1.85
N GLU A 42 3.25 9.32 1.66
CA GLU A 42 4.38 8.53 2.13
C GLU A 42 4.36 8.39 3.66
N GLY A 43 4.47 7.16 4.15
CA GLY A 43 4.34 6.78 5.56
C GLY A 43 2.91 6.42 5.99
N CYS A 44 1.88 6.60 5.14
CA CYS A 44 0.52 6.20 5.51
C CYS A 44 0.36 4.68 5.47
N ILE A 45 -0.60 4.16 6.25
CA ILE A 45 -0.93 2.73 6.28
C ILE A 45 -2.19 2.46 5.47
N LEU A 46 -2.11 1.46 4.61
CA LEU A 46 -3.19 0.94 3.80
C LEU A 46 -3.61 -0.43 4.31
N HIS A 47 -4.89 -0.61 4.52
CA HIS A 47 -5.48 -1.91 4.78
C HIS A 47 -5.92 -2.54 3.45
N TYR A 48 -5.41 -3.73 3.16
CA TYR A 48 -5.81 -4.52 2.01
C TYR A 48 -6.74 -5.64 2.43
N GLU A 49 -7.99 -5.62 1.96
CA GLU A 49 -8.98 -6.66 2.18
C GLU A 49 -9.94 -6.74 0.97
N MET A 50 -10.40 -7.95 0.62
CA MET A 50 -11.31 -8.18 -0.51
C MET A 50 -10.86 -7.51 -1.84
N MET A 51 -9.56 -7.56 -2.14
CA MET A 51 -8.96 -6.94 -3.34
C MET A 51 -9.09 -5.42 -3.42
N GLN A 52 -9.34 -4.74 -2.29
CA GLN A 52 -9.42 -3.28 -2.20
C GLN A 52 -8.45 -2.76 -1.14
N TYR A 53 -7.94 -1.55 -1.37
CA TYR A 53 -7.14 -0.80 -0.40
C TYR A 53 -7.99 0.29 0.23
N SER A 54 -7.95 0.38 1.56
CA SER A 54 -8.54 1.47 2.32
C SER A 54 -7.49 2.14 3.20
N MET A 55 -7.67 3.44 3.47
CA MET A 55 -6.86 4.12 4.48
C MET A 55 -7.16 3.49 5.83
N LYS A 56 -6.11 3.23 6.61
CA LYS A 56 -6.21 2.75 7.98
C LYS A 56 -6.21 3.90 8.98
#